data_AF-A0A7V3UJL9-F1
#
_entry.id   AF-A0A7V3UJL9-F1
#
_cell.length_a   1.000
_cell.length_b   1.000
_cell.length_c   1.000
_cell.angle_alpha   90.00
_cell.angle_beta   90.00
_cell.angle_gamma   90.00
#
_symmetry.space_group_name_H-M   'P 1'
#
loop_
_entity.id
_entity.type
_entity.pdbx_description
1 polymer ?
#
loop_
_entity_poly.entity_id
_entity_poly.type
_entity_poly.pdbx_seq_one_letter_code
_entity_poly.pdbx_strand_id
1 'polypeptide(L)'
;MNRTLSIFSILGGILLAVIGAFYTVGLFFQFGKFRGSLAVDLIGFLALGLAPLALGLLSIWYGYSQITRAERDAKAKRDAELETKILQLARAHPRGLTAGEYATRTSFSVQEVEEKVGNLYVQGVLDMEVTEDGEIVYKLRALP
;
A
#
# COMPACT_ATOMS: atom_id res chain seq x y z
N MET A 1 -10.49 0.85 -6.84
CA MET A 1 -10.49 2.07 -7.69
C MET A 1 -9.38 1.93 -8.71
N ASN A 2 -9.61 2.27 -9.98
CA ASN A 2 -8.66 1.97 -11.06
C ASN A 2 -7.37 2.80 -10.92
N ARG A 3 -6.18 2.22 -11.14
CA ARG A 3 -4.88 2.91 -10.99
C ARG A 3 -4.80 4.16 -11.86
N THR A 4 -5.42 4.07 -13.05
CA THR A 4 -5.60 5.19 -13.98
C THR A 4 -6.37 6.36 -13.36
N LEU A 5 -7.47 6.10 -12.66
CA LEU A 5 -8.28 7.13 -12.00
C LEU A 5 -7.49 7.88 -10.90
N SER A 6 -6.63 7.16 -10.17
CA SER A 6 -5.79 7.75 -9.14
C SER A 6 -4.71 8.66 -9.75
N ILE A 7 -4.12 8.25 -10.87
CA ILE A 7 -3.14 9.06 -11.62
C ILE A 7 -3.80 10.33 -12.18
N PHE A 8 -5.00 10.22 -12.76
CA PHE A 8 -5.74 11.41 -13.22
C PHE A 8 -6.06 12.36 -12.07
N SER A 9 -6.43 11.84 -10.90
CA SER A 9 -6.68 12.65 -9.70
C SER A 9 -5.43 13.40 -9.24
N ILE A 10 -4.26 12.75 -9.29
CA ILE A 10 -2.97 13.37 -8.96
C ILE A 10 -2.60 14.45 -9.98
N LEU A 11 -2.66 14.15 -11.28
CA LEU A 11 -2.33 15.11 -12.33
C LEU A 11 -3.26 16.33 -12.33
N GLY A 12 -4.57 16.11 -12.21
CA GLY A 12 -5.54 17.17 -12.06
C GLY A 12 -5.32 17.99 -10.79
N GLY A 13 -5.00 17.32 -9.68
CA GLY A 13 -4.66 17.96 -8.41
C GLY A 13 -3.40 18.83 -8.50
N ILE A 14 -2.35 18.37 -9.18
CA ILE A 14 -1.12 19.14 -9.44
C ILE A 14 -1.45 20.39 -10.24
N LEU A 15 -2.18 20.25 -11.35
CA LEU A 15 -2.56 21.38 -12.18
C LEU A 15 -3.37 22.41 -11.37
N LEU A 16 -4.35 21.96 -10.59
CA LEU A 16 -5.18 22.83 -9.75
C LEU A 16 -4.37 23.51 -8.64
N ALA A 17 -3.44 22.78 -8.02
CA ALA A 17 -2.55 23.31 -6.99
C ALA A 17 -1.60 24.36 -7.56
N VAL A 18 -1.03 24.13 -8.75
CA VAL A 18 -0.17 25.11 -9.43
C VAL A 18 -0.97 26.36 -9.77
N ILE A 19 -2.15 26.23 -10.38
CA ILE A 19 -3.01 27.37 -10.70
C ILE A 19 -3.37 28.15 -9.42
N GLY A 20 -3.84 27.45 -8.38
CA GLY A 20 -4.18 28.07 -7.10
C GLY A 20 -2.98 28.76 -6.43
N ALA A 21 -1.79 28.16 -6.48
CA ALA A 21 -0.57 28.77 -5.95
C ALA A 21 -0.21 30.06 -6.72
N PHE A 22 -0.24 30.04 -8.05
CA PHE A 22 0.02 31.22 -8.87
C PHE A 22 -0.96 32.36 -8.56
N TYR A 23 -2.27 32.06 -8.45
CA TYR A 23 -3.28 33.05 -8.08
C TYR A 23 -3.10 33.55 -6.65
N THR A 24 -2.81 32.66 -5.69
CA THR A 24 -2.57 33.03 -4.30
C THR A 24 -1.38 33.98 -4.19
N VAL A 25 -0.25 33.64 -4.82
CA VAL A 25 0.95 34.50 -4.82
C VAL A 25 0.68 35.82 -5.55
N GLY A 26 0.04 35.78 -6.72
CA GLY A 26 -0.28 36.98 -7.50
C GLY A 26 -1.21 37.95 -6.76
N LEU A 27 -2.29 37.43 -6.16
CA LEU A 27 -3.24 38.23 -5.39
C LEU A 27 -2.63 38.72 -4.07
N PHE A 28 -1.75 37.95 -3.44
CA PHE A 28 -1.03 38.38 -2.25
C PHE A 28 -0.15 39.62 -2.52
N PHE A 29 0.54 39.69 -3.66
CA PHE A 29 1.32 40.88 -4.04
C PHE A 29 0.48 42.09 -4.45
N GLN A 30 -0.79 41.88 -4.82
CA GLN A 30 -1.74 42.95 -5.11
C GLN A 30 -2.56 43.37 -3.87
N PHE A 31 -2.48 42.61 -2.79
CA PHE A 31 -3.18 42.89 -1.54
C PHE A 31 -2.78 44.27 -1.00
N GLY A 32 -3.77 45.13 -0.78
CA GLY A 32 -3.57 46.53 -0.37
C GLY A 32 -3.40 47.56 -1.51
N LYS A 33 -3.33 47.13 -2.78
CA LYS A 33 -3.35 48.03 -3.95
C LYS A 33 -4.72 48.12 -4.62
N PHE A 34 -5.66 47.29 -4.20
CA PHE A 34 -7.02 47.29 -4.71
C PHE A 34 -7.79 48.52 -4.24
N ARG A 35 -8.43 49.21 -5.19
CA ARG A 35 -9.34 50.33 -4.93
C ARG A 35 -10.79 49.87 -4.67
N GLY A 36 -11.02 48.56 -4.57
CA GLY A 36 -12.33 47.93 -4.41
C GLY A 36 -12.75 47.72 -2.95
N SER A 37 -13.87 47.01 -2.77
CA SER A 37 -14.32 46.56 -1.45
C SER A 37 -13.47 45.38 -0.98
N LEU A 38 -12.89 45.49 0.22
CA LEU A 38 -12.05 44.46 0.85
C LEU A 38 -12.71 43.08 0.89
N ALA A 39 -14.04 43.03 0.99
CA ALA A 39 -14.80 41.79 0.96
C ALA A 39 -14.72 41.07 -0.40
N VAL A 40 -14.75 41.81 -1.51
CA VAL A 40 -14.66 41.24 -2.87
C VAL A 40 -13.25 40.68 -3.12
N ASP A 41 -12.22 41.39 -2.66
CA ASP A 41 -10.84 40.96 -2.80
C ASP A 41 -10.55 39.69 -1.97
N LEU A 42 -11.10 39.61 -0.75
CA LEU A 42 -10.99 38.43 0.10
C LEU A 42 -11.70 37.22 -0.51
N ILE A 43 -12.90 37.40 -1.06
CA ILE A 43 -13.65 36.33 -1.74
C ILE A 43 -12.88 35.88 -2.98
N GLY A 44 -12.31 36.79 -3.77
CA GLY A 44 -11.49 36.45 -4.94
C GLY A 44 -10.23 35.65 -4.54
N PHE A 45 -9.55 36.07 -3.48
CA PHE A 45 -8.38 35.37 -2.94
C PHE A 45 -8.71 33.94 -2.47
N LEU A 46 -9.83 33.78 -1.77
CA LEU A 46 -10.29 32.47 -1.31
C LEU A 46 -10.75 31.59 -2.47
N ALA A 47 -11.58 32.12 -3.37
CA ALA A 47 -12.21 31.34 -4.44
C ALA A 47 -11.24 30.97 -5.57
N LEU A 48 -10.29 31.84 -5.90
CA LEU A 48 -9.38 31.65 -7.03
C LEU A 48 -7.95 31.26 -6.61
N GLY A 49 -7.55 31.59 -5.39
CA GLY A 49 -6.25 31.23 -4.84
C GLY A 49 -6.31 30.00 -3.94
N LEU A 50 -6.83 30.20 -2.73
CA LEU A 50 -6.75 29.18 -1.67
C LEU A 50 -7.61 27.95 -1.93
N ALA A 51 -8.84 28.09 -2.44
CA ALA A 51 -9.73 26.96 -2.66
C ALA A 51 -9.19 26.01 -3.74
N PRO A 52 -8.77 26.47 -4.94
CA PRO A 52 -8.15 25.60 -5.94
C PRO A 52 -6.85 24.97 -5.43
N LEU A 53 -6.05 25.71 -4.66
CA LEU A 53 -4.83 25.18 -4.04
C LEU A 53 -5.14 24.05 -3.07
N ALA A 54 -6.06 24.27 -2.14
CA ALA A 54 -6.45 23.29 -1.13
C ALA A 54 -7.08 22.04 -1.76
N LEU A 55 -7.99 22.22 -2.72
CA LEU A 55 -8.62 21.12 -3.46
C LEU A 55 -7.58 20.33 -4.27
N GLY A 56 -6.60 21.01 -4.85
CA GLY A 56 -5.52 20.38 -5.60
C GLY A 56 -4.66 19.49 -4.71
N LEU A 57 -4.21 20.03 -3.57
CA LEU A 57 -3.43 19.29 -2.57
C LEU A 57 -4.20 18.10 -1.99
N LEU A 58 -5.49 18.27 -1.66
CA LEU A 58 -6.34 17.19 -1.18
C LEU A 58 -6.50 16.07 -2.22
N SER A 59 -6.65 16.43 -3.49
CA SER A 59 -6.77 15.47 -4.59
C SER A 59 -5.49 14.66 -4.79
N ILE A 60 -4.32 15.30 -4.69
CA ILE A 60 -3.01 14.62 -4.73
C ILE A 60 -2.88 13.66 -3.56
N TRP A 61 -3.15 14.13 -2.34
CA TRP A 61 -3.05 13.33 -1.12
C TRP A 61 -3.96 12.10 -1.17
N TYR A 62 -5.21 12.30 -1.57
CA TYR A 62 -6.18 11.22 -1.74
C TYR A 62 -5.73 10.20 -2.79
N GLY A 63 -5.27 10.67 -3.96
CA GLY A 63 -4.76 9.79 -5.02
C GLY A 63 -3.57 8.95 -4.55
N TYR A 64 -2.62 9.56 -3.83
CA TYR A 64 -1.46 8.85 -3.28
C TYR A 64 -1.84 7.83 -2.20
N SER A 65 -2.74 8.21 -1.28
CA SER A 65 -3.24 7.29 -0.25
C SER A 65 -3.94 6.08 -0.86
N GLN A 66 -4.61 6.22 -2.00
CA GLN A 66 -5.34 5.12 -2.62
C GLN A 66 -4.39 4.14 -3.33
N ILE A 67 -3.33 4.63 -3.96
CA ILE A 67 -2.30 3.78 -4.57
C ILE A 67 -1.60 2.94 -3.49
N THR A 68 -1.16 3.58 -2.42
CA THR A 68 -0.46 2.90 -1.32
C THR A 68 -1.34 1.88 -0.59
N ARG A 69 -2.63 2.18 -0.41
CA ARG A 69 -3.60 1.21 0.12
C ARG A 69 -3.77 0.01 -0.79
N ALA A 70 -3.94 0.23 -2.10
CA ALA A 70 -4.09 -0.85 -3.06
C ALA A 70 -2.86 -1.78 -3.10
N GLU A 71 -1.66 -1.23 -3.02
CA GLU A 71 -0.42 -2.00 -2.94
C GLU A 71 -0.32 -2.81 -1.65
N ARG A 72 -0.68 -2.22 -0.50
CA ARG A 72 -0.73 -2.91 0.79
C ARG A 72 -1.76 -4.04 0.79
N ASP A 73 -2.94 -3.80 0.25
CA ASP A 73 -4.00 -4.80 0.14
C ASP A 73 -3.60 -5.95 -0.79
N ALA A 74 -2.95 -5.63 -1.92
CA ALA A 74 -2.43 -6.64 -2.83
C ALA A 74 -1.34 -7.50 -2.17
N LYS A 75 -0.43 -6.88 -1.41
CA LYS A 75 0.60 -7.60 -0.65
C LYS A 75 -0.03 -8.49 0.42
N ALA A 76 -0.94 -7.95 1.23
CA ALA A 76 -1.65 -8.70 2.26
C ALA A 76 -2.43 -9.89 1.68
N LYS A 77 -3.06 -9.72 0.51
CA LYS A 77 -3.74 -10.82 -0.20
C LYS A 77 -2.76 -11.88 -0.68
N ARG A 78 -1.62 -11.51 -1.27
CA ARG A 78 -0.58 -12.48 -1.65
C ARG A 78 -0.03 -13.23 -0.44
N ASP A 79 0.23 -12.53 0.66
CA ASP A 79 0.75 -13.14 1.89
C ASP A 79 -0.25 -14.14 2.48
N ALA A 80 -1.54 -13.80 2.50
CA ALA A 80 -2.61 -14.68 2.95
C ALA A 80 -2.82 -15.89 2.01
N GLU A 81 -2.68 -15.69 0.69
CA GLU A 81 -2.74 -16.78 -0.29
C GLU A 81 -1.58 -17.77 -0.08
N LEU A 82 -0.36 -17.26 0.11
CA LEU A 82 0.82 -18.07 0.41
C LEU A 82 0.64 -18.85 1.71
N GLU A 83 0.19 -18.18 2.77
CA GLU A 83 -0.11 -18.83 4.06
C GLU A 83 -1.09 -19.99 3.89
N THR A 84 -2.20 -19.73 3.20
CA THR A 84 -3.24 -20.72 2.96
C THR A 84 -2.68 -21.94 2.20
N LYS A 85 -1.86 -21.70 1.16
CA LYS A 85 -1.22 -22.77 0.39
C LYS A 85 -0.24 -23.59 1.24
N ILE A 86 0.60 -22.93 2.04
CA ILE A 86 1.53 -23.61 2.96
C ILE A 86 0.75 -24.49 3.94
N LEU A 87 -0.31 -23.97 4.57
CA LEU A 87 -1.11 -24.74 5.53
C LEU A 87 -1.85 -25.91 4.87
N GLN A 88 -2.35 -25.74 3.64
CA GLN A 88 -2.93 -26.85 2.86
C GLN A 88 -1.90 -27.94 2.56
N LEU A 89 -0.70 -27.55 2.12
CA LEU A 89 0.38 -28.48 1.84
C LEU A 89 0.86 -29.20 3.11
N ALA A 90 1.00 -28.49 4.23
CA ALA A 90 1.38 -29.05 5.53
C ALA A 90 0.36 -30.08 6.03
N ARG A 91 -0.94 -29.82 5.83
CA ARG A 91 -2.00 -30.79 6.16
C ARG A 91 -1.98 -32.04 5.27
N ALA A 92 -1.67 -31.86 3.99
CA ALA A 92 -1.57 -32.98 3.05
C ALA A 92 -0.31 -33.84 3.27
N HIS A 93 0.74 -33.27 3.87
CA HIS A 93 2.03 -33.93 4.10
C HIS A 93 2.37 -33.94 5.60
N PRO A 94 1.78 -34.87 6.38
CA PRO A 94 1.97 -34.91 7.83
C PRO A 94 3.42 -35.19 8.27
N ARG A 95 4.27 -35.71 7.36
CA ARG A 95 5.72 -35.89 7.59
C ARG A 95 6.51 -34.58 7.51
N GLY A 96 5.86 -33.48 7.11
CA GLY A 96 6.52 -32.20 6.86
C GLY A 96 7.09 -32.11 5.44
N LEU A 97 7.43 -30.88 5.06
CA LEU A 97 8.10 -30.56 3.79
C LEU A 97 9.22 -29.56 4.07
N THR A 98 10.27 -29.60 3.25
CA THR A 98 11.31 -28.54 3.28
C THR A 98 10.78 -27.23 2.67
N ALA A 99 11.43 -26.10 2.94
CA ALA A 99 11.02 -24.82 2.34
C ALA A 99 11.10 -24.84 0.80
N GLY A 100 12.12 -25.50 0.23
CA GLY A 100 12.24 -25.70 -1.22
C GLY A 100 11.12 -26.57 -1.78
N GLU A 101 10.69 -27.57 -1.03
CA GLU A 101 9.54 -28.41 -1.37
C GLU A 101 8.18 -27.68 -1.31
N TYR A 102 7.99 -26.76 -0.37
CA TYR A 102 6.85 -25.85 -0.39
C TYR A 102 6.92 -24.92 -1.61
N ALA A 103 8.11 -24.40 -1.94
CA ALA A 103 8.29 -23.49 -3.06
C ALA A 103 7.99 -24.14 -4.41
N THR A 104 8.45 -25.37 -4.64
CA THR A 104 8.17 -26.12 -5.89
C THR A 104 6.69 -26.44 -6.10
N ARG A 105 5.92 -26.52 -5.00
CA ARG A 105 4.47 -26.82 -5.03
C ARG A 105 3.61 -25.54 -4.99
N THR A 106 4.22 -24.36 -5.01
CA THR A 106 3.52 -23.08 -5.03
C THR A 106 4.00 -22.22 -6.19
N SER A 107 3.31 -21.12 -6.46
CA SER A 107 3.70 -20.12 -7.47
C SER A 107 4.57 -19.01 -6.88
N PHE A 108 5.15 -19.23 -5.69
CA PHE A 108 5.91 -18.23 -4.94
C PHE A 108 7.40 -18.55 -5.00
N SER A 109 8.23 -17.52 -4.84
CA SER A 109 9.68 -17.70 -4.81
C SER A 109 10.11 -18.47 -3.57
N VAL A 110 11.27 -19.13 -3.65
CA VAL A 110 11.85 -19.87 -2.51
C VAL A 110 12.03 -18.96 -1.29
N GLN A 111 12.49 -17.73 -1.51
CA GLN A 111 12.71 -16.73 -0.45
C GLN A 111 11.40 -16.32 0.24
N GLU A 112 10.33 -16.02 -0.52
CA GLU A 112 9.01 -15.69 0.06
C GLU A 112 8.47 -16.85 0.91
N VAL A 113 8.68 -18.08 0.45
CA VAL A 113 8.23 -19.30 1.12
C VAL A 113 9.04 -19.56 2.39
N GLU A 114 10.38 -19.46 2.32
CA GLU A 114 11.27 -19.59 3.48
C GLU A 114 10.91 -18.58 4.58
N GLU A 115 10.75 -17.31 4.23
CA GLU A 115 10.35 -16.26 5.16
C GLU A 115 9.00 -16.59 5.80
N LYS A 116 8.01 -16.99 4.99
CA LYS A 116 6.66 -17.25 5.49
C LYS A 116 6.59 -18.50 6.37
N VAL A 117 7.27 -19.59 5.98
CA VAL A 117 7.36 -20.82 6.77
C VAL A 117 8.08 -20.56 8.09
N GLY A 118 9.20 -19.82 8.07
CA GLY A 118 9.90 -19.39 9.28
C GLY A 118 9.01 -18.56 10.21
N ASN A 119 8.24 -17.61 9.66
CA ASN A 119 7.28 -16.82 10.42
C ASN A 119 6.18 -17.70 11.06
N LEU A 120 5.64 -18.67 10.33
CA LEU A 120 4.63 -19.59 10.86
C LEU A 120 5.18 -20.52 11.96
N TYR A 121 6.46 -20.90 11.86
CA TYR A 121 7.17 -21.60 12.94
C TYR A 121 7.30 -20.73 14.19
N VAL A 122 7.75 -19.48 14.05
CA VAL A 122 7.86 -18.51 15.16
C VAL A 122 6.50 -18.25 15.82
N GLN A 123 5.43 -18.22 15.03
CA GLN A 123 4.05 -18.08 15.51
C GLN A 123 3.49 -19.35 16.18
N GLY A 124 4.23 -20.47 16.15
CA GLY A 124 3.82 -21.74 16.75
C GLY A 124 2.76 -22.49 15.96
N VAL A 125 2.58 -22.17 14.67
CA VAL A 125 1.63 -22.85 13.77
C VAL A 125 2.28 -24.09 13.15
N LEU A 126 3.57 -24.00 12.82
CA LEU A 126 4.37 -25.10 12.32
C LEU A 126 5.41 -25.51 13.37
N ASP A 127 5.78 -26.79 13.37
CA ASP A 127 6.96 -27.29 14.07
C ASP A 127 8.07 -27.58 13.05
N MET A 128 9.31 -27.35 13.49
CA MET A 128 10.51 -27.60 12.72
C MET A 128 11.19 -28.87 13.24
N GLU A 129 11.52 -29.79 12.34
CA GLU A 129 12.25 -31.01 12.65
C GLU A 129 13.45 -31.13 11.71
N VAL A 130 14.56 -31.65 12.24
CA VAL A 130 15.75 -31.97 11.45
C VAL A 130 15.72 -33.46 11.19
N THR A 131 15.72 -33.86 9.91
CA THR A 131 15.70 -35.27 9.50
C THR A 131 17.05 -35.94 9.77
N GLU A 132 17.11 -37.26 9.68
CA GLU A 132 18.37 -38.03 9.81
C GLU A 132 19.41 -37.62 8.75
N ASP A 133 18.95 -37.16 7.59
CA ASP A 133 19.79 -36.64 6.49
C ASP A 133 20.26 -35.18 6.73
N GLY A 134 19.85 -34.55 7.84
CA GLY A 134 20.20 -33.17 8.19
C GLY A 134 19.35 -32.11 7.50
N GLU A 135 18.24 -32.48 6.86
CA GLU A 135 17.34 -31.54 6.22
C GLU A 135 16.34 -30.95 7.22
N ILE A 136 16.00 -29.67 7.04
CA ILE A 136 15.01 -28.99 7.87
C ILE A 136 13.64 -29.13 7.22
N VAL A 137 12.73 -29.84 7.89
CA VAL A 137 11.34 -30.00 7.47
C VAL A 137 10.39 -29.26 8.42
N TYR A 138 9.33 -28.69 7.84
CA TYR A 138 8.29 -27.99 8.58
C TYR A 138 6.96 -28.72 8.43
N LYS A 139 6.34 -29.06 9.57
CA LYS A 139 5.07 -29.77 9.64
C LYS A 139 4.07 -29.00 10.51
N LEU A 140 2.78 -29.30 10.33
CA LEU A 140 1.74 -28.68 11.15
C LEU A 140 1.94 -29.10 12.62
N ARG A 141 1.94 -28.13 13.55
CA ARG A 141 1.97 -28.44 14.97
C ARG A 141 0.74 -29.27 15.33
N ALA A 142 0.94 -30.44 15.94
CA ALA A 142 -0.16 -31.20 16.49
C ALA A 142 -0.78 -30.38 17.63
N LEU A 143 -2.03 -29.96 17.46
CA LEU A 143 -2.79 -29.39 18.58
C LEU A 143 -2.91 -30.49 19.66
N PRO A 144 -2.61 -30.18 20.93
CA PRO A 144 -2.74 -31.14 22.03
C PRO A 144 -4.19 -31.60 22.22
#